data_AF-A0A2V6AZ10-F1
#
_entry.id   AF-A0A2V6AZ10-F1
#
_cell.length_a   1.000
_cell.length_b   1.000
_cell.length_c   1.000
_cell.angle_alpha   90.00
_cell.angle_beta   90.00
_cell.angle_gamma   90.00
#
_symmetry.space_group_name_H-M   'P 1'
#
loop_
_entity.id
_entity.type
_entity.pdbx_description
1 polymer ?
#
loop_
_entity_poly.entity_id
_entity_poly.type
_entity_poly.pdbx_seq_one_letter_code
_entity_poly.pdbx_strand_id
1 'polypeptide(L)'
;MYSPTRRTFIRQAACAALGASGLVGTILDLRKLSAATYPVAGDYKALVCVFLYGGNDSNNVIIPHDAAGYAAYAAARSVLAIPQSSLLPIILPVDDGRDFGFHPKLPELQSLFNQGKLAMVANVGTLVAPITKSEYLSGGAAVPPELFSHSDQSVQWQTSAPNEVRIG
;
A
#
# COMPACT_ATOMS: atom_id res chain seq x y z
N MET A 1 1.53 -39.13 47.24
CA MET A 1 1.31 -38.66 45.85
C MET A 1 0.40 -37.45 45.90
N TYR A 2 0.91 -36.24 45.67
CA TYR A 2 0.10 -35.01 45.75
C TYR A 2 -0.88 -34.98 44.56
N SER A 3 -2.17 -35.11 44.84
CA SER A 3 -3.22 -34.96 43.82
C SER A 3 -3.58 -33.48 43.70
N PRO A 4 -3.30 -32.82 42.57
CA PRO A 4 -3.62 -31.40 42.41
C PRO A 4 -5.14 -31.20 42.51
N THR A 5 -5.56 -30.23 43.35
CA THR A 5 -6.97 -29.89 43.46
C THR A 5 -7.45 -29.13 42.22
N ARG A 6 -8.76 -29.19 41.92
CA ARG A 6 -9.37 -28.42 40.81
C ARG A 6 -8.99 -26.93 40.85
N ARG A 7 -8.87 -26.36 42.06
CA ARG A 7 -8.46 -24.96 42.28
C ARG A 7 -6.98 -24.72 41.94
N THR A 8 -6.11 -25.68 42.20
CA THR A 8 -4.69 -25.62 41.82
C THR A 8 -4.53 -25.65 40.31
N PHE A 9 -5.29 -26.52 39.62
CA PHE A 9 -5.28 -26.61 38.16
C PHE A 9 -5.72 -25.30 37.48
N ILE A 10 -6.84 -24.69 37.93
CA ILE A 10 -7.34 -23.43 37.36
C ILE A 10 -6.34 -22.28 37.57
N ARG A 11 -5.70 -22.19 38.75
CA ARG A 11 -4.67 -21.17 39.01
C ARG A 11 -3.45 -21.34 38.10
N GLN A 12 -2.99 -22.56 37.91
CA GLN A 12 -1.85 -22.85 37.02
C GLN A 12 -2.19 -22.56 35.55
N ALA A 13 -3.40 -22.93 35.09
CA ALA A 13 -3.87 -22.63 33.75
C ALA A 13 -3.99 -21.12 33.47
N ALA A 14 -4.51 -20.35 34.43
CA ALA A 14 -4.60 -18.89 34.31
C ALA A 14 -3.22 -18.21 34.25
N CYS A 15 -2.26 -18.65 35.08
CA CYS A 15 -0.89 -18.15 35.02
C CYS A 15 -0.18 -18.51 33.71
N ALA A 16 -0.41 -19.73 33.19
CA ALA A 16 0.15 -20.15 31.90
C ALA A 16 -0.45 -19.36 30.71
N ALA A 17 -1.76 -19.07 30.74
CA ALA A 17 -2.43 -18.29 29.71
C ALA A 17 -1.93 -16.85 29.62
N LEU A 18 -1.63 -16.22 30.76
CA LEU A 18 -1.06 -14.86 30.82
C LEU A 18 0.41 -14.81 30.37
N GLY A 19 1.17 -15.89 30.55
CA GLY A 19 2.54 -16.00 30.04
C GLY A 19 2.62 -16.28 28.54
N ALA A 20 1.65 -17.02 27.99
CA ALA A 20 1.64 -17.43 26.58
C ALA A 20 1.31 -16.27 25.62
N SER A 21 0.47 -15.31 26.02
CA SER A 21 0.08 -14.18 25.16
C SER A 21 1.27 -13.27 24.81
N GLY A 22 2.16 -13.00 25.77
CA GLY A 22 3.38 -12.21 25.55
C GLY A 22 4.41 -12.90 24.63
N LEU A 23 4.45 -14.24 24.66
CA LEU A 23 5.34 -15.03 23.81
C LEU A 23 4.84 -15.11 22.36
N VAL A 24 3.53 -15.17 22.13
CA VAL A 24 2.97 -15.19 20.76
C VAL A 24 3.19 -13.85 20.06
N GLY A 25 3.01 -12.72 20.77
CA GLY A 25 3.29 -11.39 20.23
C GLY A 25 4.75 -11.21 19.80
N THR A 26 5.69 -11.58 20.68
CA THR A 26 7.13 -11.49 20.39
C THR A 26 7.56 -12.42 19.25
N ILE A 27 6.97 -13.63 19.13
CA ILE A 27 7.25 -14.54 18.01
C ILE A 27 6.75 -13.98 16.67
N LEU A 28 5.59 -13.31 16.65
CA LEU A 28 5.07 -12.65 15.44
C LEU A 28 5.95 -11.47 15.03
N ASP A 29 6.43 -10.66 15.97
CA ASP A 29 7.33 -9.55 15.68
C ASP A 29 8.72 -10.04 15.20
N LEU A 30 9.23 -11.13 15.78
CA LEU A 30 10.46 -11.79 15.31
C LEU A 30 10.32 -12.40 13.91
N ARG A 31 9.13 -12.89 13.54
CA ARG A 31 8.86 -13.36 12.17
C ARG A 31 8.80 -12.22 11.15
N LYS A 32 8.26 -11.05 11.54
CA LYS A 32 8.31 -9.83 10.71
C LYS A 32 9.75 -9.35 10.52
N LEU A 33 10.58 -9.39 11.58
CA LEU A 33 12.01 -9.12 11.49
C LEU A 33 12.74 -10.15 10.63
N SER A 34 12.41 -11.44 10.74
CA SER A 34 13.00 -12.51 9.91
C SER A 34 12.64 -12.38 8.43
N ALA A 35 11.45 -11.87 8.09
CA ALA A 35 11.08 -11.55 6.72
C ALA A 35 11.86 -10.34 6.16
N ALA A 36 12.30 -9.43 7.02
CA ALA A 36 13.18 -8.33 6.66
C ALA A 36 14.66 -8.76 6.53
N THR A 37 15.08 -9.82 7.22
CA THR A 37 16.42 -10.41 7.12
C THR A 37 16.44 -11.56 6.12
N TYR A 38 16.23 -11.28 4.84
CA TYR A 38 16.78 -12.15 3.82
C TYR A 38 18.31 -12.10 3.95
N PRO A 39 19.03 -13.23 4.05
CA PRO A 39 20.49 -13.20 4.12
C PRO A 39 21.00 -12.79 2.74
N VAL A 40 21.20 -11.49 2.55
CA VAL A 40 21.90 -10.97 1.40
C VAL A 40 23.38 -11.23 1.66
N ALA A 41 23.92 -12.29 1.08
CA ALA A 41 25.36 -12.35 0.86
C ALA A 41 25.72 -11.21 -0.09
N GLY A 42 26.39 -10.16 0.41
CA GLY A 42 26.81 -8.98 -0.38
C GLY A 42 26.61 -7.64 0.35
N ASP A 43 26.99 -6.56 -0.33
CA ASP A 43 26.98 -5.17 0.14
C ASP A 43 25.69 -4.75 0.87
N TYR A 44 25.81 -3.75 1.74
CA TYR A 44 24.72 -3.20 2.53
C TYR A 44 23.50 -2.83 1.66
N LYS A 45 22.34 -3.41 1.99
CA LYS A 45 21.04 -3.09 1.37
C LYS A 45 20.11 -2.48 2.42
N ALA A 46 19.55 -1.32 2.10
CA ALA A 46 18.51 -0.67 2.90
C ALA A 46 17.29 -0.38 2.03
N LEU A 47 16.11 -0.50 2.63
CA LEU A 47 14.85 -0.05 2.04
C LEU A 47 14.47 1.28 2.69
N VAL A 48 14.26 2.31 1.86
CA VAL A 48 13.79 3.62 2.30
C VAL A 48 12.36 3.82 1.82
N CYS A 49 11.40 3.88 2.75
CA CYS A 49 10.00 4.16 2.45
C CYS A 49 9.71 5.64 2.70
N VAL A 50 9.39 6.39 1.64
CA VAL A 50 9.02 7.80 1.73
C VAL A 50 7.51 7.93 1.57
N PHE A 51 6.83 8.44 2.59
CA PHE A 51 5.39 8.71 2.54
C PHE A 51 5.14 10.21 2.30
N LEU A 52 4.48 10.52 1.19
CA LEU A 52 4.18 11.89 0.77
C LEU A 52 2.81 12.33 1.33
N TYR A 53 2.79 12.78 2.60
CA TYR A 53 1.57 13.15 3.33
C TYR A 53 0.88 14.39 2.74
N GLY A 54 0.00 14.19 1.76
CA GLY A 54 -0.77 15.24 1.10
C GLY A 54 -0.01 16.09 0.08
N GLY A 55 1.31 15.89 -0.06
CA GLY A 55 2.17 16.67 -0.96
C GLY A 55 2.24 16.13 -2.40
N ASN A 56 1.66 14.96 -2.68
CA ASN A 56 1.74 14.33 -3.99
C ASN A 56 0.36 14.20 -4.65
N ASP A 57 0.22 14.82 -5.82
CA ASP A 57 -0.90 14.59 -6.73
C ASP A 57 -0.52 13.51 -7.73
N SER A 58 -0.79 12.25 -7.39
CA SER A 58 -0.39 11.09 -8.20
C SER A 58 -0.95 11.11 -9.62
N ASN A 59 -2.12 11.70 -9.82
CA ASN A 59 -2.73 11.85 -11.14
C ASN A 59 -1.95 12.82 -12.04
N ASN A 60 -1.15 13.72 -11.46
CA ASN A 60 -0.24 14.58 -12.21
C ASN A 60 1.21 14.07 -12.22
N VAL A 61 1.54 12.98 -11.53
CA VAL A 61 2.86 12.34 -11.59
C VAL A 61 3.01 11.53 -12.87
N ILE A 62 2.08 10.62 -13.14
CA ILE A 62 2.05 9.75 -14.32
C ILE A 62 0.69 9.90 -15.00
N ILE A 63 0.71 10.29 -16.27
CA ILE A 63 -0.46 10.74 -17.01
C ILE A 63 -0.58 9.90 -18.28
N PRO A 64 -1.78 9.42 -18.65
CA PRO A 64 -2.00 8.80 -19.96
C PRO A 64 -1.62 9.78 -21.08
N HIS A 65 -0.78 9.32 -21.99
CA HIS A 65 -0.26 10.12 -23.10
C HIS A 65 -0.89 9.73 -24.44
N ASP A 66 -1.68 8.66 -24.49
CA ASP A 66 -2.52 8.34 -25.63
C ASP A 66 -3.70 9.33 -25.76
N ALA A 67 -4.26 9.48 -26.95
CA ALA A 67 -5.28 10.50 -27.22
C ALA A 67 -6.55 10.33 -26.37
N ALA A 68 -7.02 9.09 -26.18
CA ALA A 68 -8.27 8.83 -25.47
C ALA A 68 -8.07 8.95 -23.95
N GLY A 69 -6.99 8.38 -23.42
CA GLY A 69 -6.61 8.45 -22.01
C GLY A 69 -6.32 9.88 -21.58
N TYR A 70 -5.57 10.65 -22.38
CA TYR A 70 -5.30 12.06 -22.08
C TYR A 70 -6.59 12.89 -22.08
N ALA A 71 -7.50 12.68 -23.04
CA ALA A 71 -8.77 13.40 -23.08
C ALA A 71 -9.62 13.13 -21.82
N ALA A 72 -9.67 11.87 -21.35
CA ALA A 72 -10.36 11.52 -20.11
C ALA A 72 -9.70 12.15 -18.88
N TYR A 73 -8.36 12.14 -18.81
CA TYR A 73 -7.59 12.83 -17.78
C TYR A 73 -7.88 14.33 -17.77
N ALA A 74 -7.79 15.00 -18.92
CA ALA A 74 -7.99 16.44 -19.04
C ALA A 74 -9.42 16.84 -18.64
N ALA A 75 -10.43 16.06 -19.04
CA ALA A 75 -11.81 16.27 -18.62
C ALA A 75 -11.97 16.14 -17.08
N ALA A 76 -11.38 15.11 -16.48
CA ALA A 76 -11.44 14.89 -15.03
C ALA A 76 -10.66 15.93 -14.21
N ARG A 77 -9.56 16.48 -14.76
CA ARG A 77 -8.68 17.43 -14.05
C ARG A 77 -9.01 18.90 -14.33
N SER A 78 -9.71 19.19 -15.43
CA SER A 78 -10.09 20.56 -15.81
C SER A 78 -8.88 21.51 -15.79
N VAL A 79 -8.89 22.55 -14.95
CA VAL A 79 -7.81 23.55 -14.86
C VAL A 79 -6.48 23.00 -14.31
N LEU A 80 -6.50 21.81 -13.70
CA LEU A 80 -5.31 21.14 -13.14
C LEU A 80 -4.61 20.22 -14.16
N ALA A 81 -5.17 20.09 -15.37
CA ALA A 81 -4.61 19.26 -16.42
C ALA A 81 -3.29 19.84 -16.93
N ILE A 82 -2.26 19.01 -16.99
CA ILE A 82 -0.97 19.36 -17.59
C ILE A 82 -1.06 19.19 -19.11
N PRO A 83 -0.62 20.16 -19.93
CA PRO A 83 -0.65 20.04 -21.40
C PRO A 83 0.04 18.76 -21.89
N GLN A 84 -0.63 17.97 -22.73
CA GLN A 84 -0.11 16.70 -23.27
C GLN A 84 1.28 16.85 -23.88
N SER A 85 1.49 17.93 -24.64
CA SER A 85 2.76 18.23 -25.30
C SER A 85 3.93 18.54 -24.35
N SER A 86 3.65 18.78 -23.07
CA SER A 86 4.66 19.02 -22.04
C SER A 86 5.00 17.76 -21.23
N LEU A 87 4.27 16.66 -21.45
CA LEU A 87 4.51 15.41 -20.75
C LEU A 87 5.83 14.78 -21.21
N LEU A 88 6.47 14.08 -20.28
CA LEU A 88 7.72 13.37 -20.52
C LEU A 88 7.41 11.91 -20.85
N PRO A 89 7.35 11.49 -22.13
CA PRO A 89 6.89 10.15 -22.51
C PRO A 89 7.81 9.07 -21.94
N ILE A 90 7.24 7.93 -21.54
CA ILE A 90 8.00 6.79 -21.00
C ILE A 90 7.93 5.59 -21.93
N ILE A 91 8.97 4.75 -21.87
CA ILE A 91 9.04 3.50 -22.61
C ILE A 91 8.48 2.41 -21.71
N LEU A 92 7.33 1.85 -22.08
CA LEU A 92 6.75 0.74 -21.33
C LEU A 92 7.49 -0.58 -21.64
N PRO A 93 7.74 -1.43 -20.62
CA PRO A 93 8.33 -2.76 -20.85
C PRO A 93 7.42 -3.70 -21.65
N VAL A 94 6.12 -3.48 -21.59
CA VAL A 94 5.09 -4.24 -22.32
C VAL A 94 4.20 -3.24 -23.02
N ASP A 95 4.07 -3.37 -24.34
CA ASP A 95 3.12 -2.59 -25.13
C ASP A 95 1.75 -3.25 -25.05
N ASP A 96 0.82 -2.59 -24.34
CA ASP A 96 -0.60 -2.96 -24.29
C ASP A 96 -1.50 -1.91 -24.94
N GLY A 97 -0.92 -1.07 -25.80
CA GLY A 97 -1.62 0.00 -26.51
C GLY A 97 -1.90 1.25 -25.67
N ARG A 98 -1.36 1.32 -24.45
CA ARG A 98 -1.42 2.52 -23.60
C ARG A 98 -0.08 3.23 -23.62
N ASP A 99 -0.13 4.56 -23.69
CA ASP A 99 1.04 5.41 -23.54
C ASP A 99 0.93 6.20 -22.25
N PHE A 100 2.07 6.47 -21.62
CA PHE A 100 2.14 7.32 -20.43
C PHE A 100 3.26 8.33 -20.56
N GLY A 101 3.15 9.40 -19.78
CA GLY A 101 4.22 10.36 -19.58
C GLY A 101 4.28 10.83 -18.13
N PHE A 102 5.49 11.13 -17.67
CA PHE A 102 5.70 11.81 -16.39
C PHE A 102 5.40 13.31 -16.49
N HIS A 103 5.14 13.92 -15.35
CA HIS A 103 5.12 15.38 -15.21
C HIS A 103 6.40 16.02 -15.79
N PRO A 104 6.34 17.19 -16.47
CA PRO A 104 7.51 17.93 -16.97
C PRO A 104 8.60 18.26 -15.93
N LYS A 105 8.28 18.17 -14.63
CA LYS A 105 9.19 18.48 -13.52
C LYS A 105 9.84 17.22 -12.92
N LEU A 106 9.65 16.06 -13.54
CA LEU A 106 10.18 14.78 -13.08
C LEU A 106 11.11 14.10 -14.12
N PRO A 107 12.03 14.83 -14.78
CA PRO A 107 12.89 14.23 -15.81
C PRO A 107 13.81 13.14 -15.23
N GLU A 108 14.22 13.24 -13.98
CA GLU A 108 15.04 12.23 -13.31
C GLU A 108 14.26 10.92 -13.11
N LEU A 109 12.96 11.00 -12.77
CA LEU A 109 12.11 9.80 -12.64
C LEU A 109 11.85 9.16 -14.00
N GLN A 110 11.60 9.96 -15.04
CA GLN A 110 11.49 9.46 -16.42
C GLN A 110 12.77 8.71 -16.82
N SER A 111 13.93 9.30 -16.54
CA SER A 111 15.23 8.69 -16.84
C SER A 111 15.43 7.36 -16.10
N LEU A 112 15.09 7.30 -14.80
CA LEU A 112 15.17 6.06 -14.02
C LEU A 112 14.20 4.99 -14.54
N PHE A 113 12.97 5.37 -14.91
CA PHE A 113 11.98 4.45 -15.46
C PHE A 113 12.47 3.86 -16.78
N ASN A 114 12.91 4.71 -17.72
CA ASN A 114 13.40 4.27 -19.02
C ASN A 114 14.71 3.44 -18.92
N GLN A 115 15.45 3.56 -17.81
CA GLN A 115 16.61 2.71 -17.49
C GLN A 115 16.24 1.39 -16.80
N GLY A 116 14.95 1.12 -16.53
CA GLY A 116 14.50 -0.04 -15.77
C GLY A 116 14.88 -0.01 -14.28
N LYS A 117 15.16 1.18 -13.74
CA LYS A 117 15.55 1.41 -12.32
C LYS A 117 14.42 1.98 -11.46
N LEU A 118 13.28 2.28 -12.05
CA LEU A 118 12.06 2.71 -11.36
C LEU A 118 10.89 1.87 -11.85
N ALA A 119 10.04 1.43 -10.92
CA ALA A 119 8.78 0.78 -11.21
C ALA A 119 7.64 1.59 -10.60
N MET A 120 6.54 1.70 -11.34
CA MET A 120 5.31 2.34 -10.87
C MET A 120 4.28 1.25 -10.61
N VAL A 121 3.69 1.27 -9.41
CA VAL A 121 2.58 0.38 -9.06
C VAL A 121 1.33 1.23 -8.97
N ALA A 122 0.43 1.06 -9.94
CA ALA A 122 -0.85 1.77 -10.00
C ALA A 122 -1.97 0.98 -9.30
N ASN A 123 -3.10 1.64 -9.08
CA ASN A 123 -4.32 1.02 -8.54
C ASN A 123 -4.13 0.35 -7.18
N VAL A 124 -3.22 0.87 -6.35
CA VAL A 124 -2.99 0.37 -5.00
C VAL A 124 -3.88 1.12 -4.01
N GLY A 125 -4.50 0.39 -3.08
CA GLY A 125 -5.41 0.93 -2.09
C GLY A 125 -5.59 -0.03 -0.92
N THR A 126 -6.47 0.31 0.02
CA THR A 126 -6.63 -0.43 1.29
C THR A 126 -7.64 -1.58 1.23
N LEU A 127 -8.12 -1.96 0.04
CA LEU A 127 -9.13 -3.02 -0.11
C LEU A 127 -8.71 -4.32 0.58
N VAL A 128 -9.66 -4.93 1.31
CA VAL A 128 -9.46 -6.19 2.05
C VAL A 128 -9.46 -7.43 1.14
N ALA A 129 -10.11 -7.34 -0.01
CA ALA A 129 -10.18 -8.37 -1.04
C ALA A 129 -10.43 -7.71 -2.41
N PRO A 130 -10.12 -8.39 -3.52
CA PRO A 130 -10.50 -7.91 -4.84
C PRO A 130 -12.02 -7.78 -4.96
N ILE A 131 -12.48 -6.62 -5.44
CA ILE A 131 -13.90 -6.34 -5.70
C ILE A 131 -14.05 -5.65 -7.05
N THR A 132 -15.19 -5.84 -7.69
CA THR A 132 -15.59 -5.12 -8.90
C THR A 132 -16.36 -3.85 -8.55
N LYS A 133 -16.41 -2.91 -9.51
CA LYS A 133 -17.25 -1.70 -9.37
C LYS A 133 -18.72 -2.05 -9.15
N SER A 134 -19.24 -3.09 -9.79
CA SER A 134 -20.64 -3.51 -9.64
C SER A 134 -20.92 -4.02 -8.22
N GLU A 135 -20.02 -4.85 -7.67
CA GLU A 135 -20.15 -5.34 -6.30
C GLU A 135 -20.08 -4.19 -5.29
N TYR A 136 -19.16 -3.25 -5.49
CA TYR A 136 -19.08 -2.04 -4.68
C TYR A 136 -20.40 -1.23 -4.70
N LEU A 137 -20.94 -0.95 -5.89
CA LEU A 137 -22.18 -0.19 -6.06
C LEU A 137 -23.42 -0.93 -5.53
N SER A 138 -23.39 -2.26 -5.49
CA SER A 138 -24.47 -3.08 -4.92
C SER A 138 -24.50 -3.06 -3.38
N GLY A 139 -23.43 -2.60 -2.72
CA GLY A 139 -23.29 -2.58 -1.27
C GLY A 139 -23.02 -3.93 -0.61
N GLY A 140 -22.88 -5.01 -1.39
CA GLY A 140 -22.61 -6.36 -0.87
C GLY A 140 -21.12 -6.68 -0.67
N ALA A 141 -20.22 -5.83 -1.16
CA ALA A 141 -18.78 -6.02 -1.06
C ALA A 141 -18.25 -5.71 0.35
N ALA A 142 -17.36 -6.55 0.87
CA ALA A 142 -16.58 -6.22 2.06
C ALA A 142 -15.55 -5.13 1.70
N VAL A 143 -15.79 -3.92 2.18
CA VAL A 143 -14.89 -2.77 2.02
C VAL A 143 -14.28 -2.36 3.36
N PRO A 144 -13.08 -1.78 3.37
CA PRO A 144 -12.54 -1.14 4.57
C PRO A 144 -13.52 -0.09 5.12
N PRO A 145 -13.60 0.08 6.45
CA PRO A 145 -14.33 1.20 7.03
C PRO A 145 -13.73 2.52 6.53
N GLU A 146 -14.58 3.54 6.38
CA GLU A 146 -14.18 4.88 5.93
C GLU A 146 -13.42 4.86 4.59
N LEU A 147 -13.79 3.98 3.67
CA LEU A 147 -13.29 4.03 2.29
C LEU A 147 -13.55 5.43 1.72
N PHE A 148 -12.52 6.03 1.13
CA PHE A 148 -12.41 7.44 0.70
C PHE A 148 -12.05 8.47 1.78
N SER A 149 -11.94 8.10 3.06
CA SER A 149 -11.30 8.94 4.07
C SER A 149 -9.78 8.86 3.96
N HIS A 150 -9.15 9.99 3.65
CA HIS A 150 -7.69 10.06 3.52
C HIS A 150 -6.96 9.82 4.86
N SER A 151 -7.51 10.33 5.97
CA SER A 151 -6.92 10.15 7.30
C SER A 151 -6.96 8.70 7.74
N ASP A 152 -8.13 8.06 7.60
CA ASP A 152 -8.30 6.68 8.04
C ASP A 152 -7.52 5.71 7.16
N GLN A 153 -7.53 5.91 5.84
CA GLN A 153 -6.72 5.09 4.94
C GLN A 153 -5.21 5.27 5.17
N SER A 154 -4.74 6.47 5.57
CA SER A 154 -3.34 6.66 5.95
C SER A 154 -2.95 5.81 7.16
N VAL A 155 -3.84 5.71 8.15
CA VAL A 155 -3.65 4.84 9.32
C VAL A 155 -3.64 3.36 8.88
N GLN A 156 -4.62 2.94 8.09
CA GLN A 156 -4.70 1.56 7.56
C GLN A 156 -3.42 1.15 6.82
N TRP A 157 -2.87 2.05 6.00
CA TRP A 157 -1.60 1.84 5.28
C TRP A 157 -0.39 1.70 6.21
N GLN A 158 -0.33 2.49 7.29
CA GLN A 158 0.80 2.47 8.22
C GLN A 158 0.74 1.30 9.21
N THR A 159 -0.45 0.86 9.60
CA THR A 159 -0.64 -0.24 10.55
C THR A 159 -0.80 -1.60 9.87
N SER A 160 -1.07 -1.62 8.56
CA SER A 160 -1.48 -2.83 7.82
C SER A 160 -2.73 -3.52 8.39
N ALA A 161 -3.54 -2.79 9.16
CA ALA A 161 -4.79 -3.28 9.75
C ALA A 161 -5.98 -2.63 9.00
N PRO A 162 -6.51 -3.25 7.94
CA PRO A 162 -7.52 -2.64 7.08
C PRO A 162 -8.89 -2.49 7.76
N ASN A 163 -9.09 -3.06 8.96
CA ASN A 163 -10.35 -3.05 9.68
C ASN A 163 -10.35 -2.18 10.95
N GLU A 164 -9.24 -1.49 11.27
CA GLU A 164 -9.17 -0.67 12.48
C GLU A 164 -9.49 0.79 12.19
N VAL A 165 -10.57 1.30 12.81
CA VAL A 165 -10.86 2.74 12.93
C VAL A 165 -10.32 3.18 14.28
N ARG A 166 -9.22 3.93 14.31
CA ARG A 166 -8.68 4.48 15.56
C ARG A 166 -9.19 5.90 15.72
N ILE A 167 -10.35 6.02 16.35
CA ILE A 167 -10.89 7.32 16.78
C ILE A 167 -9.93 7.86 17.84
N GLY A 168 -9.46 9.10 17.64
CA GLY A 168 -8.49 9.77 18.50
C GLY A 168 -8.94 9.90 19.95
#